data_AF-A0A0C9ZDY2-F1
#
_entry.id   AF-A0A0C9ZDY2-F1
#
_cell.length_a   1.000
_cell.length_b   1.000
_cell.length_c   1.000
_cell.angle_alpha   90.00
_cell.angle_beta   90.00
_cell.angle_gamma   90.00
#
_symmetry.space_group_name_H-M   'P 1'
#
loop_
_entity.id
_entity.type
_entity.pdbx_description
1 polymer ?
#
loop_
_entity_poly.entity_id
_entity_poly.type
_entity_poly.pdbx_seq_one_letter_code
_entity_poly.pdbx_strand_id
1 'polypeptide(L)' 'CEQCCEAEGSIWCMSCTGVHAWCGPCTVKACRNLPLHKVQRWNGTHYQPTSLIELGFLWHTGHGGDPC' A
#
# COMPACT_ATOMS: atom_id res chain seq x y z
N CYS A 1 0.22 11.03 -5.47
CA CYS A 1 1.07 9.84 -5.26
C CYS A 1 2.45 10.21 -5.76
N GLU A 2 3.43 10.18 -4.87
CA GLU A 2 4.82 10.57 -5.22
C GLU A 2 5.48 9.64 -6.25
N GLN A 3 4.99 8.42 -6.42
CA GLN A 3 5.60 7.43 -7.32
C GLN A 3 5.10 7.56 -8.76
N CYS A 4 3.78 7.60 -8.98
CA CYS A 4 3.21 7.66 -10.33
C CYS A 4 2.79 9.07 -10.76
N CYS A 5 2.61 10.01 -9.83
CA CYS A 5 2.10 11.36 -10.10
C CYS A 5 0.73 11.43 -10.82
N GLU A 6 0.01 10.31 -10.98
CA GLU A 6 -1.26 10.22 -11.72
C GLU A 6 -2.50 10.19 -10.81
N ALA A 7 -2.33 9.78 -9.55
CA ALA A 7 -3.44 9.63 -8.59
C ALA A 7 -3.07 10.25 -7.24
N GLU A 8 -4.08 10.55 -6.42
CA GLU A 8 -3.87 11.06 -5.07
C GLU A 8 -3.05 10.09 -4.20
N GLY A 9 -2.11 10.62 -3.41
CA GLY A 9 -1.31 9.85 -2.48
C GLY A 9 -2.02 9.67 -1.14
N SER A 10 -3.17 9.00 -1.12
CA SER A 10 -4.01 8.91 0.08
C SER A 10 -3.68 7.75 1.02
N ILE A 11 -2.71 6.90 0.66
CA ILE A 11 -2.29 5.77 1.49
C ILE A 11 -0.95 6.08 2.14
N TRP A 12 -0.91 5.91 3.45
CA TRP A 12 0.31 6.01 4.25
C TRP A 12 0.62 4.66 4.89
N CYS A 13 1.87 4.20 4.75
CA CYS A 13 2.37 3.01 5.42
C CYS A 13 3.07 3.41 6.73
N MET A 14 2.57 2.89 7.86
CA MET A 14 3.11 3.16 9.19
C MET A 14 4.38 2.36 9.51
N SER A 15 4.68 1.34 8.70
CA SER A 15 5.80 0.42 8.91
C SER A 15 6.99 0.71 7.98
N CYS A 16 6.77 1.41 6.87
CA CYS A 16 7.85 1.85 5.99
C CYS A 16 8.57 3.06 6.59
N THR A 17 9.88 3.12 6.41
CA THR A 17 10.68 4.31 6.74
C THR A 17 10.42 5.41 5.71
N GLY A 18 10.28 6.66 6.16
CA GLY A 18 10.00 7.81 5.29
C GLY A 18 8.54 8.26 5.34
N VAL A 19 8.30 9.52 4.94
CA VAL A 19 6.93 10.06 4.82
C VAL A 19 6.51 9.88 3.37
N HIS A 20 5.89 8.75 3.09
CA HIS A 20 5.48 8.36 1.74
C HIS A 20 3.97 8.47 1.56
N ALA A 21 3.55 9.20 0.53
CA ALA A 21 2.15 9.37 0.16
C ALA A 21 1.87 8.65 -1.18
N TRP A 22 1.35 7.42 -1.11
CA TRP A 22 1.10 6.58 -2.29
C TRP A 22 -0.39 6.42 -2.59
N CYS A 23 -0.71 6.13 -3.86
CA CYS A 23 -2.03 5.61 -4.21
C CYS A 23 -2.07 4.11 -3.93
N GLY A 24 -3.27 3.51 -3.84
CA GLY A 24 -3.46 2.08 -3.56
C GLY A 24 -2.56 1.16 -4.41
N PRO A 25 -2.56 1.26 -5.75
CA PRO A 25 -1.70 0.43 -6.61
C PRO A 25 -0.20 0.59 -6.34
N CYS A 26 0.27 1.82 -6.09
CA CYS A 26 1.67 2.05 -5.77
C CYS A 26 2.04 1.51 -4.37
N THR A 27 1.14 1.61 -3.39
CA THR A 27 1.34 0.98 -2.07
C THR A 27 1.44 -0.54 -2.20
N VAL A 28 0.55 -1.17 -2.96
CA VAL A 28 0.57 -2.62 -3.19
C VAL A 28 1.90 -3.05 -3.84
N LYS A 29 2.38 -2.31 -4.84
CA LYS A 29 3.68 -2.58 -5.47
C LYS A 29 4.84 -2.40 -4.50
N ALA A 30 4.86 -1.32 -3.72
CA ALA A 30 5.94 -1.01 -2.79
C ALA A 30 5.99 -2.00 -1.60
N CYS A 31 4.83 -2.46 -1.11
CA CYS A 31 4.73 -3.36 0.04
C CYS A 31 4.51 -4.83 -0.31
N ARG A 32 4.63 -5.22 -1.59
CA ARG A 32 4.33 -6.58 -2.08
C ARG A 32 5.02 -7.70 -1.30
N ASN A 33 6.27 -7.49 -0.93
CA ASN A 33 7.10 -8.46 -0.19
C ASN A 33 7.01 -8.28 1.33
N LEU A 34 6.20 -7.34 1.80
CA LEU A 34 6.03 -6.96 3.21
C LEU A 34 4.54 -6.92 3.58
N PRO A 35 3.80 -8.03 3.38
CA PRO A 35 2.34 -8.04 3.40
C PRO A 35 1.72 -7.79 4.79
N LEU A 36 2.53 -7.83 5.84
CA LEU A 36 2.13 -7.56 7.24
C LEU A 36 2.31 -6.09 7.64
N HIS A 37 2.80 -5.23 6.75
CA HIS A 37 2.90 -3.80 7.02
C HIS A 37 1.54 -3.17 7.28
N LYS A 38 1.47 -2.32 8.30
CA LYS A 38 0.25 -1.60 8.65
C LYS A 38 0.13 -0.36 7.78
N VAL A 39 -0.96 -0.26 7.04
CA VAL A 39 -1.27 0.88 6.17
C VAL A 39 -2.55 1.57 6.63
N GLN A 40 -2.64 2.85 6.32
CA GLN A 40 -3.81 3.67 6.59
C GLN A 40 -4.22 4.45 5.35
N ARG A 41 -5.52 4.68 5.20
CA ARG A 41 -6.08 5.47 4.11
C ARG A 41 -6.64 6.78 4.66
N TRP A 42 -6.29 7.87 4.02
CA TRP A 42 -6.93 9.17 4.23
C TRP A 42 -8.35 9.13 3.65
N ASN A 43 -9.33 9.48 4.49
CA ASN A 43 -10.74 9.53 4.09
C ASN A 43 -11.28 10.97 3.91
N GLY A 44 -10.42 11.98 3.95
CA GLY A 44 -10.80 13.40 3.94
C GLY A 44 -10.76 14.09 5.30
N THR A 45 -10.81 13.33 6.40
CA THR A 45 -10.82 13.88 7.77
C THR A 45 -9.74 13.30 8.68
N HIS A 46 -9.48 11.99 8.58
CA HIS A 46 -8.45 11.30 9.36
C HIS A 46 -7.93 10.08 8.61
N TYR A 47 -6.81 9.55 9.07
CA TYR A 47 -6.29 8.26 8.62
C TYR A 47 -7.05 7.13 9.31
N GLN A 48 -7.63 6.24 8.52
CA GLN A 48 -8.27 5.02 9.01
C GLN A 48 -7.40 3.81 8.67
N PRO A 49 -7.32 2.80 9.56
CA PRO A 49 -6.67 1.54 9.24
C PRO A 49 -7.26 0.93 7.97
N THR A 50 -6.39 0.42 7.11
CA THR A 50 -6.76 -0.44 5.99
C THR A 50 -5.72 -1.56 5.87
N SER A 51 -5.93 -2.50 4.97
CA SER A 51 -4.98 -3.57 4.68
C SER A 51 -4.53 -3.54 3.22
N LEU A 52 -3.39 -4.17 2.94
CA LEU A 52 -2.96 -4.35 1.55
C LEU A 52 -4.01 -5.12 0.75
N ILE A 53 -4.68 -6.11 1.37
CA ILE A 53 -5.75 -6.89 0.72
C ILE A 53 -6.92 -5.99 0.30
N GLU A 54 -7.36 -5.08 1.17
CA GLU A 54 -8.42 -4.09 0.85
C GLU A 54 -7.99 -3.11 -0.25
N LEU A 55 -6.68 -2.87 -0.42
CA LEU A 55 -6.12 -2.08 -1.52
C LEU A 55 -5.95 -2.88 -2.82
N GLY A 56 -6.33 -4.16 -2.84
CA GLY A 56 -6.26 -5.04 -4.01
C GLY A 56 -5.00 -5.91 -4.07
N PHE A 57 -4.24 -6.05 -2.98
CA PHE A 57 -3.13 -7.00 -2.90
C PHE A 57 -3.66 -8.43 -2.89
N LEU A 58 -3.12 -9.25 -3.79
CA LEU A 58 -3.32 -10.69 -3.80
C LEU A 58 -2.06 -11.36 -3.25
N TRP A 59 -2.23 -12.15 -2.19
CA TRP A 59 -1.13 -12.91 -1.61
C TRP A 59 -0.91 -14.18 -2.43
N HIS A 60 0.20 -14.24 -3.18
CA HIS A 60 0.63 -15.46 -3.85
C HIS A 60 1.62 -16.24 -2.96
N THR A 61 1.21 -17.43 -2.51
CA THR A 61 2.07 -18.36 -1.76
C THR A 61 2.96 -19.12 -2.75
N GLY A 62 3.96 -18.44 -3.31
CA GLY A 62 4.81 -18.96 -4.39
C GLY A 62 6.11 -18.17 -4.53
N HIS A 63 6.59 -17.98 -5.77
CA HIS A 63 7.84 -17.32 -6.14
C HIS A 63 7.96 -15.85 -5.65
N GLY A 64 8.13 -15.63 -4.35
CA GLY A 64 8.28 -14.29 -3.78
C GLY A 64 7.05 -13.39 -3.96
N GLY A 65 5.85 -13.96 -4.03
CA GLY A 65 4.61 -13.19 -4.24
C GLY A 65 4.19 -13.03 -5.70
N ASP A 66 4.82 -13.71 -6.65
CA ASP A 66 4.34 -13.81 -8.04
C ASP A 66 3.39 -15.00 -8.26
N PRO A 67 2.43 -14.87 -9.19
CA PRO A 67 1.58 -15.97 -9.61
C PRO A 67 2.43 -17.09 -10.23
N CYS A 68 2.04 -18.34 -9.94
CA CYS A 68 2.60 -19.52 -10.59
C CYS A 68 2.10 -19.65 -12.04
#